data_AF-A0A846P738-F1
#
_entry.id   AF-A0A846P738-F1
#
_cell.length_a   1.000
_cell.length_b   1.000
_cell.length_c   1.000
_cell.angle_alpha   90.00
_cell.angle_beta   90.00
_cell.angle_gamma   90.00
#
_symmetry.space_group_name_H-M   'P 1'
#
loop_
_entity.id
_entity.type
_entity.pdbx_description
1 polymer ?
#
loop_
_entity_poly.entity_id
_entity_poly.type
_entity_poly.pdbx_seq_one_letter_code
_entity_poly.pdbx_strand_id
1 'polypeptide(L)' 'MDRFEDAATELEAVRELAPHDESILFDLARVRLGEGRKGEAKALLTRALGLQPGDRAVNKLLREIENR' A
#
# COMPACT_ATOMS: atom_id res chain seq x y z
N MET A 1 7.73 -17.80 2.17
CA MET A 1 6.64 -17.04 1.50
C MET A 1 5.59 -16.58 2.52
N ASP A 2 5.89 -16.63 3.83
CA ASP A 2 4.90 -16.42 4.91
C ASP A 2 4.76 -15.00 5.48
N ARG A 3 5.55 -14.03 5.04
CA ARG A 3 5.48 -12.68 5.64
C ARG A 3 4.41 -11.77 5.02
N PHE A 4 3.84 -12.15 3.89
CA PHE A 4 2.92 -11.30 3.15
C PHE A 4 1.44 -11.59 3.47
N GLU A 5 1.08 -12.83 3.77
CA GLU A 5 -0.31 -13.22 4.05
C GLU A 5 -0.74 -12.82 5.47
N ASP A 6 0.15 -13.00 6.46
CA ASP A 6 -0.09 -12.56 7.84
C ASP A 6 -0.19 -11.03 7.93
N ALA A 7 0.72 -10.33 7.23
CA ALA A 7 0.73 -8.88 7.18
C ALA A 7 -0.57 -8.31 6.60
N ALA A 8 -1.13 -8.93 5.55
CA ALA A 8 -2.41 -8.48 4.99
C ALA A 8 -3.55 -8.60 6.01
N THR A 9 -3.58 -9.68 6.79
CA THR A 9 -4.61 -9.94 7.80
C THR A 9 -4.50 -8.97 8.99
N GLU A 10 -3.29 -8.74 9.52
CA GLU A 10 -3.07 -7.74 10.57
C GLU A 10 -3.38 -6.32 10.06
N LEU A 11 -2.97 -5.98 8.84
CA LEU A 11 -3.24 -4.66 8.25
C LEU A 11 -4.75 -4.42 8.03
N GLU A 12 -5.54 -5.45 7.73
CA GLU A 12 -7.00 -5.30 7.62
C GLU A 12 -7.66 -5.02 8.98
N ALA A 13 -7.22 -5.67 10.07
CA ALA A 13 -7.70 -5.37 11.41
C ALA A 13 -7.32 -3.96 11.87
N VAL A 14 -6.11 -3.50 11.54
CA VAL A 14 -5.68 -2.14 11.89
C VAL A 14 -6.36 -1.09 10.99
N ARG A 15 -6.75 -1.43 9.76
CA ARG A 15 -7.58 -0.54 8.92
C ARG A 15 -8.95 -0.23 9.54
N GLU A 16 -9.50 -1.12 10.37
CA GLU A 16 -10.72 -0.82 11.15
C GLU A 16 -10.47 0.18 12.29
N LEU A 17 -9.25 0.16 12.86
CA LEU A 17 -8.85 1.07 13.96
C LEU A 17 -8.34 2.42 13.46
N ALA A 18 -7.70 2.45 12.28
CA ALA A 18 -7.11 3.63 11.67
C ALA A 18 -7.30 3.60 10.14
N PRO A 19 -8.51 3.88 9.63
CA PRO A 19 -8.83 3.83 8.20
C PRO A 19 -8.10 4.89 7.34
N HIS A 20 -7.36 5.81 7.97
CA HIS A 20 -6.64 6.91 7.34
C HIS A 20 -5.13 6.91 7.64
N ASP A 21 -4.55 5.79 8.07
CA ASP A 21 -3.11 5.71 8.24
C ASP A 21 -2.41 5.47 6.88
N GLU A 22 -1.56 6.40 6.45
CA GLU A 22 -0.86 6.29 5.17
C GLU A 22 0.08 5.09 5.13
N SER A 23 0.63 4.70 6.28
CA SER A 23 1.61 3.60 6.39
C SER A 23 0.96 2.27 6.04
N ILE A 24 -0.29 2.07 6.48
CA ILE A 24 -1.06 0.86 6.19
C ILE A 24 -1.40 0.76 4.71
N LEU A 25 -1.84 1.86 4.10
CA LEU A 25 -2.13 1.89 2.66
C LEU A 25 -0.86 1.60 1.84
N PHE A 26 0.29 2.09 2.29
CA PHE A 26 1.59 1.82 1.67
C PHE A 26 2.00 0.35 1.80
N ASP A 27 1.94 -0.24 2.99
CA ASP A 27 2.32 -1.63 3.20
C ASP A 27 1.39 -2.60 2.46
N LEU A 28 0.08 -2.32 2.45
CA LEU A 28 -0.87 -3.11 1.67
C LEU A 28 -0.59 -2.99 0.17
N ALA A 29 -0.22 -1.80 -0.33
CA ALA A 29 0.18 -1.63 -1.72
C ALA A 29 1.44 -2.42 -2.07
N ARG A 30 2.43 -2.51 -1.16
CA ARG A 30 3.62 -3.35 -1.37
C ARG A 30 3.27 -4.83 -1.45
N VAL A 31 2.37 -5.30 -0.58
CA VAL A 31 1.87 -6.68 -0.63
C VAL A 31 1.20 -6.95 -1.98
N ARG A 32 0.25 -6.10 -2.39
CA ARG A 32 -0.44 -6.23 -3.69
C ARG A 32 0.52 -6.17 -4.88
N LEU A 33 1.57 -5.36 -4.80
CA LEU A 33 2.61 -5.32 -5.82
C LEU A 33 3.40 -6.63 -5.90
N GLY A 34 3.74 -7.22 -4.75
CA GLY A 34 4.41 -8.53 -4.65
C GLY A 34 3.56 -9.68 -5.21
N GLU A 35 2.23 -9.59 -5.08
CA GLU A 35 1.27 -10.52 -5.68
C GLU A 35 1.06 -10.31 -7.19
N GLY A 36 1.70 -9.31 -7.79
CA GLY A 36 1.52 -8.94 -9.20
C GLY A 36 0.26 -8.11 -9.48
N ARG A 37 -0.52 -7.76 -8.44
CA ARG A 37 -1.74 -6.94 -8.51
C ARG A 37 -1.40 -5.44 -8.55
N LYS A 38 -0.66 -5.03 -9.60
CA LYS A 38 -0.22 -3.64 -9.82
C LYS A 38 -1.37 -2.61 -9.79
N GLY A 39 -2.54 -2.96 -10.33
CA GLY A 39 -3.70 -2.06 -10.37
C GLY A 39 -4.23 -1.71 -8.98
N GLU A 40 -4.34 -2.70 -8.10
CA GLU A 40 -4.78 -2.49 -6.71
C GLU A 40 -3.71 -1.74 -5.91
N ALA A 41 -2.43 -2.06 -6.09
CA ALA A 41 -1.33 -1.34 -5.47
C ALA A 41 -1.36 0.16 -5.83
N LYS A 42 -1.58 0.49 -7.12
CA LYS A 42 -1.70 1.89 -7.58
C LYS A 42 -2.87 2.61 -6.91
N ALA A 43 -4.04 1.97 -6.80
CA ALA A 43 -5.21 2.56 -6.17
C ALA A 43 -4.98 2.87 -4.68
N LEU A 44 -4.33 1.95 -3.96
CA LEU A 44 -3.96 2.13 -2.54
C LEU A 44 -2.98 3.28 -2.35
N LEU A 45 -1.93 3.36 -3.17
CA LEU A 45 -0.96 4.46 -3.11
C LEU A 45 -1.57 5.80 -3.49
N THR A 46 -2.53 5.83 -4.42
CA THR A 46 -3.26 7.05 -4.77
C THR A 46 -4.08 7.56 -3.59
N ARG A 47 -4.71 6.66 -2.83
CA ARG A 47 -5.38 7.02 -1.57
C ARG A 47 -4.39 7.52 -0.52
N ALA A 48 -3.24 6.87 -0.37
CA ALA A 48 -2.19 7.30 0.55
C ALA A 48 -1.68 8.72 0.23
N LEU A 49 -1.46 9.04 -1.06
CA LEU A 49 -1.11 10.40 -1.49
C LEU A 49 -2.22 11.43 -1.23
N GLY A 50 -3.48 11.02 -1.24
CA GLY A 50 -4.60 11.89 -0.88
C GLY A 50 -4.60 12.29 0.58
N LEU A 51 -4.07 11.44 1.47
CA LEU A 51 -3.97 11.69 2.91
C LEU A 51 -2.69 12.47 3.24
N GLN A 52 -1.55 12.05 2.69
CA GLN A 52 -0.28 12.73 2.86
C GLN A 52 0.37 13.02 1.48
N PRO A 53 -0.03 14.12 0.84
CA PRO A 53 0.56 14.54 -0.42
C PRO A 53 2.01 14.96 -0.17
N GLY A 54 2.95 14.12 -0.59
CA GLY A 54 4.39 14.36 -0.42
C GLY A 54 5.16 13.23 0.25
N ASP A 55 4.49 12.14 0.62
CA ASP A 55 5.19 10.96 1.11
C ASP A 55 6.14 10.42 0.02
N ARG A 56 7.44 10.38 0.36
CA ARG A 56 8.50 9.97 -0.56
C ARG A 56 8.48 8.47 -0.82
N ALA A 57 8.08 7.66 0.15
CA ALA A 57 7.98 6.21 0.01
C ALA A 57 6.83 5.87 -0.95
N VAL A 58 5.66 6.48 -0.77
CA VAL A 58 4.49 6.31 -1.64
C VAL A 58 4.79 6.72 -3.07
N ASN A 59 5.38 7.90 -3.27
CA ASN A 59 5.78 8.37 -4.61
C ASN A 59 6.81 7.45 -5.27
N LYS A 60 7.78 6.92 -4.50
CA LYS A 60 8.77 5.99 -5.02
C LYS A 60 8.13 4.69 -5.51
N LEU A 61 7.21 4.12 -4.73
CA LEU A 61 6.54 2.87 -5.08
C LEU A 61 5.56 3.04 -6.25
N LEU A 62 4.85 4.18 -6.31
CA LEU A 62 3.96 4.49 -7.43
C LEU A 62 4.76 4.56 -8.74
N ARG A 63 5.92 5.20 -8.70
CA ARG A 63 6.82 5.30 -9.85
C ARG A 63 7.41 3.95 -10.25
N GLU A 64 7.67 3.06 -9.31
CA GLU A 64 8.07 1.67 -9.61
C GLU A 64 6.99 0.89 -10.35
N ILE A 65 5.71 1.10 -9.97
CA ILE A 65 4.57 0.46 -10.64
C ILE A 65 4.39 0.99 -12.06
N GLU A 66 4.53 2.29 -12.27
CA GLU A 66 4.34 2.92 -13.59
C GLU A 66 5.47 2.62 -14.58
N ASN A 67 6.66 2.29 -14.09
CA ASN A 67 7.85 2.09 -14.91
C ASN A 67 8.09 0.61 -15.29
N ARG A 68 7.09 -0.27 -15.09
CA ARG A 68 7.22 -1.73 -15.18
C ARG A 68 6.05 -2.38 -15.89
#